data_AF-A0A1Q7RIE3-F1
#
_entry.id   AF-A0A1Q7RIE3-F1
#
_cell.length_a   1.000
_cell.length_b   1.000
_cell.length_c   1.000
_cell.angle_alpha   90.00
_cell.angle_beta   90.00
_cell.angle_gamma   90.00
#
_symmetry.space_group_name_H-M   'P 1'
#
loop_
_entity.id
_entity.type
_entity.pdbx_description
1 polymer ?
#
loop_
_entity_poly.entity_id
_entity_poly.type
_entity_poly.pdbx_seq_one_letter_code
_entity_poly.pdbx_strand_id
1 'polypeptide(L)'
;MAKIMNDEQRLAILEAYDPQEHLIAVGRNKDNSPVLYYPAAWRLYELRLRYPHFTLEAEILHMDEEKGTVIIKAIGYDGLDYESSNLKGTAMKQGRIMELDKVETKAKSRVARDVGIGTEYALDMSEDETDARHDDKPVQQERRPKPLPQPTNDGSPTEQQMSTIAKLQKQLGEPQSNLDGLSFEDCAALLREYSQRLQEKRKSA
;
A
#
# COMPACT_ATOMS: atom_id res chain seq x y z
N MET A 1 -17.58 13.24 -20.33
CA MET A 1 -18.56 12.12 -20.29
C MET A 1 -17.80 10.87 -19.88
N ALA A 2 -18.15 10.27 -18.74
CA ALA A 2 -17.54 9.00 -18.33
C ALA A 2 -17.95 7.93 -19.35
N LYS A 3 -16.98 7.21 -19.92
CA LYS A 3 -17.24 6.11 -20.84
C LYS A 3 -17.89 5.00 -20.01
N ILE A 4 -19.18 4.75 -20.23
CA ILE A 4 -19.87 3.62 -19.61
C ILE A 4 -19.22 2.36 -20.18
N MET A 5 -18.56 1.59 -19.32
CA MET A 5 -17.95 0.31 -19.70
C MET A 5 -19.08 -0.65 -20.07
N ASN A 6 -19.00 -1.27 -21.25
CA ASN A 6 -19.99 -2.28 -21.64
C ASN A 6 -19.85 -3.51 -20.73
N ASP A 7 -20.94 -4.24 -20.48
CA ASP A 7 -20.93 -5.42 -19.61
C ASP A 7 -19.95 -6.49 -20.09
N GLU A 8 -19.83 -6.70 -21.40
CA GLU A 8 -18.85 -7.63 -21.99
C GLU A 8 -17.41 -7.23 -21.65
N GLN A 9 -17.10 -5.94 -21.66
CA GLN A 9 -15.76 -5.44 -21.32
C GLN A 9 -15.49 -5.60 -19.82
N ARG A 10 -16.50 -5.34 -18.98
CA ARG A 10 -16.40 -5.54 -17.52
C ARG A 10 -16.14 -7.00 -17.19
N LEU A 11 -16.87 -7.93 -17.81
CA LEU A 11 -16.71 -9.37 -17.59
C LEU A 11 -15.33 -9.86 -18.05
N ALA A 12 -14.84 -9.42 -19.22
CA ALA A 12 -13.51 -9.76 -19.69
C ALA A 12 -12.41 -9.24 -18.74
N ILE A 13 -12.57 -8.03 -18.19
CA ILE A 13 -11.65 -7.49 -17.20
C ILE A 13 -11.73 -8.28 -15.90
N LEU A 14 -12.94 -8.64 -15.45
CA LEU A 14 -13.13 -9.41 -14.23
C LEU A 14 -12.50 -10.82 -14.33
N GLU A 15 -12.59 -11.46 -15.49
CA GLU A 15 -11.95 -12.77 -15.76
C GLU A 15 -10.42 -12.66 -15.72
N ALA A 16 -9.85 -11.55 -16.18
CA ALA A 16 -8.42 -11.28 -16.13
C ALA A 16 -7.95 -10.63 -14.80
N TYR A 17 -8.86 -10.33 -13.87
CA TYR A 17 -8.54 -9.60 -12.65
C TYR A 17 -8.01 -10.52 -11.55
N ASP A 18 -6.76 -10.34 -11.15
CA ASP A 18 -6.18 -11.01 -9.98
C ASP A 18 -5.98 -10.03 -8.81
N PRO A 19 -6.71 -10.19 -7.68
CA PRO A 19 -6.51 -9.37 -6.49
C PRO A 19 -5.08 -9.43 -5.90
N GLN A 20 -4.34 -10.52 -6.11
CA GLN A 20 -3.00 -10.70 -5.53
C GLN A 20 -1.97 -9.75 -6.14
N GLU A 21 -2.09 -9.40 -7.42
CA GLU A 21 -1.18 -8.49 -8.12
C GLU A 21 -1.21 -7.06 -7.57
N HIS A 22 -2.27 -6.72 -6.84
CA HIS A 22 -2.52 -5.40 -6.30
C HIS A 22 -2.19 -5.25 -4.81
N LEU A 23 -1.68 -6.32 -4.19
CA LEU A 23 -1.23 -6.29 -2.80
C LEU A 23 0.09 -5.53 -2.68
N ILE A 24 0.20 -4.69 -1.65
CA ILE A 24 1.42 -3.95 -1.33
C ILE A 24 1.93 -4.35 0.05
N ALA A 25 3.26 -4.43 0.22
CA ALA A 25 3.86 -4.65 1.53
C ALA A 25 3.92 -3.33 2.30
N VAL A 26 3.20 -3.23 3.42
CA VAL A 26 3.16 -2.01 4.26
C VAL A 26 4.04 -2.10 5.51
N GLY A 27 4.57 -3.27 5.80
CA GLY A 27 5.39 -3.51 6.98
C GLY A 27 5.84 -4.95 7.06
N ARG A 28 6.35 -5.33 8.23
CA ARG A 28 6.72 -6.71 8.55
C ARG A 28 6.08 -7.12 9.87
N ASN A 29 5.60 -8.35 9.94
CA ASN A 29 5.14 -8.97 11.18
C ASN A 29 6.33 -9.22 12.12
N LYS A 30 6.03 -9.62 13.37
CA LYS A 30 7.04 -10.07 14.34
C LYS A 30 7.88 -11.24 13.80
N ASP A 31 7.27 -12.07 12.96
CA ASP A 31 7.93 -13.20 12.29
C ASP A 31 8.70 -12.79 11.02
N ASN A 32 8.89 -11.49 10.79
CA ASN A 32 9.58 -10.91 9.64
C ASN A 32 8.92 -11.20 8.27
N SER A 33 7.71 -11.76 8.26
CA SER A 33 6.88 -11.91 7.05
C SER A 33 6.28 -10.56 6.61
N PRO A 34 6.14 -10.30 5.30
CA PRO A 34 5.58 -9.05 4.83
C PRO A 34 4.10 -8.95 5.19
N VAL A 35 3.70 -7.79 5.71
CA VAL A 35 2.29 -7.45 5.90
C VAL A 35 1.73 -6.98 4.57
N LEU A 36 0.92 -7.81 3.94
CA LEU A 36 0.26 -7.49 2.68
C LEU A 36 -0.99 -6.67 2.94
N TYR A 37 -1.10 -5.54 2.25
CA TYR A 37 -2.24 -4.65 2.33
C TYR A 37 -2.86 -4.52 0.95
N TYR A 38 -4.18 -4.65 0.89
CA TYR A 38 -4.94 -4.42 -0.33
C TYR A 38 -5.51 -3.00 -0.34
N PRO A 39 -5.01 -2.09 -1.21
CA PRO A 39 -5.40 -0.69 -1.18
C PRO A 39 -6.90 -0.45 -1.43
N ALA A 40 -7.45 0.55 -0.76
CA ALA A 40 -8.87 0.92 -0.90
C ALA A 40 -9.29 1.21 -2.35
N ALA A 41 -8.43 1.84 -3.15
CA ALA A 41 -8.71 2.11 -4.56
C ALA A 41 -8.97 0.82 -5.34
N TRP A 42 -8.17 -0.23 -5.10
CA TRP A 42 -8.33 -1.52 -5.76
C TRP A 42 -9.53 -2.29 -5.23
N ARG A 43 -9.77 -2.27 -3.91
CA ARG A 43 -11.01 -2.84 -3.33
C ARG A 43 -12.26 -2.25 -3.96
N LEU A 44 -12.30 -0.92 -4.05
CA LEU A 44 -13.45 -0.22 -4.62
C LEU A 44 -13.56 -0.45 -6.14
N TYR A 45 -12.45 -0.72 -6.83
CA TYR A 45 -12.45 -1.08 -8.23
C TYR A 45 -13.00 -2.49 -8.44
N GLU A 46 -12.49 -3.48 -7.71
CA GLU A 46 -12.97 -4.87 -7.74
C GLU A 46 -14.45 -4.97 -7.38
N LEU A 47 -14.90 -4.20 -6.37
CA LEU A 47 -16.31 -4.10 -5.99
C LEU A 47 -17.18 -3.67 -7.18
N ARG A 48 -16.77 -2.64 -7.95
CA ARG A 48 -17.50 -2.21 -9.15
C ARG A 48 -17.46 -3.26 -10.26
N LEU A 49 -16.36 -4.00 -10.41
CA LEU A 49 -16.26 -5.05 -11.41
C LEU A 49 -17.20 -6.22 -11.11
N ARG A 50 -17.26 -6.66 -9.85
CA ARG A 50 -18.09 -7.80 -9.43
C ARG A 50 -19.56 -7.44 -9.29
N TYR A 51 -19.85 -6.27 -8.72
CA TYR A 51 -21.20 -5.83 -8.37
C TYR A 51 -21.47 -4.44 -8.97
N PRO A 52 -21.85 -4.35 -10.25
CA PRO A 52 -21.98 -3.08 -10.97
C PRO A 52 -23.07 -2.15 -10.41
N HIS A 53 -24.06 -2.73 -9.72
CA HIS A 53 -25.18 -2.01 -9.10
C HIS A 53 -25.01 -1.83 -7.60
N PHE A 54 -23.81 -2.14 -7.05
CA PHE A 54 -23.54 -1.98 -5.64
C PHE A 54 -23.52 -0.51 -5.25
N THR A 55 -24.38 -0.15 -4.31
CA THR A 55 -24.50 1.21 -3.78
C THR A 55 -23.61 1.36 -2.56
N LEU A 56 -22.90 2.49 -2.49
CA LEU A 56 -22.09 2.87 -1.33
C LEU A 56 -22.50 4.27 -0.86
N GLU A 57 -23.05 4.30 0.34
CA GLU A 57 -23.43 5.52 1.04
C GLU A 57 -22.47 5.77 2.21
N ALA A 58 -22.24 7.04 2.52
CA ALA A 58 -21.48 7.44 3.70
C ALA A 58 -22.18 8.60 4.39
N GLU A 59 -22.26 8.51 5.71
CA GLU A 59 -22.92 9.46 6.59
C GLU A 59 -21.97 9.86 7.72
N ILE A 60 -21.88 11.17 7.99
CA ILE A 60 -21.17 11.69 9.17
C ILE A 60 -22.09 11.51 10.38
N LEU A 61 -21.74 10.59 11.27
CA LEU A 61 -22.49 10.37 12.50
C LEU A 61 -22.16 11.40 13.57
N HIS A 62 -20.90 11.82 13.63
CA HIS A 62 -20.42 12.75 14.64
C HIS A 62 -19.23 13.54 14.12
N MET A 63 -19.21 14.83 14.44
CA MET A 63 -18.11 15.74 14.13
C MET A 63 -17.85 16.60 15.36
N ASP A 64 -16.64 16.51 15.91
CA ASP A 64 -16.16 17.27 17.07
C ASP A 64 -15.04 18.19 16.59
N GLU A 65 -15.39 19.47 16.38
CA GLU A 65 -14.45 20.50 15.91
C GLU A 65 -13.37 20.82 16.94
N GLU A 66 -13.68 20.74 18.24
CA GLU A 66 -12.72 21.04 19.31
C GLU A 66 -11.60 19.99 19.36
N LYS A 67 -11.96 18.72 19.21
CA LYS A 67 -10.98 17.62 19.16
C LYS A 67 -10.45 17.34 17.76
N GLY A 68 -11.03 17.97 16.73
CA GLY A 68 -10.67 17.74 15.34
C GLY A 68 -11.00 16.32 14.86
N THR A 69 -12.04 15.67 15.41
CA THR A 69 -12.39 14.27 15.11
C THR A 69 -13.73 14.12 14.38
N VAL A 70 -13.82 13.11 13.52
CA VAL A 70 -15.04 12.77 12.78
C VAL A 70 -15.27 11.26 12.80
N ILE A 71 -16.53 10.86 12.91
CA ILE A 71 -16.98 9.46 12.80
C ILE A 71 -17.88 9.35 11.58
N ILE A 72 -17.49 8.49 10.66
CA ILE A 72 -18.23 8.20 9.44
C ILE A 72 -18.77 6.77 9.51
N LYS A 73 -20.04 6.62 9.14
CA LYS A 73 -20.67 5.33 8.86
C LYS A 73 -20.79 5.17 7.36
N ALA A 74 -20.27 4.07 6.84
CA ALA A 74 -20.48 3.65 5.46
C ALA A 74 -21.48 2.49 5.44
N ILE A 75 -22.42 2.55 4.49
CA ILE A 75 -23.42 1.53 4.24
C ILE A 75 -23.26 1.10 2.79
N GLY A 76 -23.26 -0.21 2.54
CA GLY A 76 -23.28 -0.71 1.18
C GLY A 76 -24.23 -1.88 1.02
N TYR A 77 -24.85 -1.95 -0.16
CA TYR A 77 -25.82 -2.96 -0.51
C TYR A 77 -25.90 -3.12 -2.03
N ASP A 78 -26.22 -4.33 -2.48
CA ASP A 78 -26.54 -4.63 -3.87
C ASP A 78 -28.06 -4.68 -4.08
N GLY A 79 -28.57 -3.97 -5.08
CA GLY A 79 -30.01 -3.89 -5.38
C GLY A 79 -30.66 -2.57 -4.94
N LEU A 80 -32.00 -2.59 -4.80
CA LEU A 80 -32.80 -1.39 -4.56
C LEU A 80 -32.67 -0.86 -3.12
N ASP A 81 -32.79 -1.76 -2.14
CA ASP A 81 -32.85 -1.39 -0.72
C ASP A 81 -31.96 -2.29 0.13
N TYR A 82 -31.36 -1.72 1.18
CA TYR A 82 -30.51 -2.42 2.14
C TYR A 82 -31.20 -3.63 2.82
N GLU A 83 -32.49 -3.52 3.15
CA GLU A 83 -33.20 -4.60 3.84
C GLU A 83 -33.33 -5.86 2.98
N SER A 84 -33.66 -5.65 1.70
CA SER A 84 -33.85 -6.71 0.70
C SER A 84 -32.55 -7.32 0.16
N SER A 85 -31.43 -6.64 0.36
CA SER A 85 -30.16 -7.05 -0.22
C SER A 85 -29.56 -8.27 0.48
N ASN A 86 -29.15 -9.27 -0.32
CA ASN A 86 -28.37 -10.42 0.13
C ASN A 86 -26.89 -10.09 0.33
N LEU A 87 -26.41 -9.03 -0.30
CA LEU A 87 -25.01 -8.60 -0.24
C LEU A 87 -24.96 -7.19 0.33
N LYS A 88 -24.76 -7.09 1.64
CA LYS A 88 -24.76 -5.82 2.36
C LYS A 88 -23.71 -5.79 3.45
N GLY A 89 -23.26 -4.57 3.77
CA GLY A 89 -22.27 -4.32 4.80
C GLY A 89 -22.49 -2.95 5.45
N THR A 90 -22.01 -2.81 6.68
CA THR A 90 -22.04 -1.55 7.40
C THR A 90 -20.79 -1.43 8.24
N ALA A 91 -20.02 -0.38 8.02
CA ALA A 91 -18.77 -0.16 8.72
C ALA A 91 -18.68 1.28 9.23
N MET A 92 -18.04 1.46 10.37
CA MET A 92 -17.73 2.78 10.91
C MET A 92 -16.23 3.00 10.94
N LYS A 93 -15.82 4.26 10.76
CA LYS A 93 -14.44 4.68 10.98
C LYS A 93 -14.38 6.06 11.60
N GLN A 94 -13.53 6.19 12.61
CA GLN A 94 -13.13 7.45 13.20
C GLN A 94 -11.82 7.94 12.57
N GLY A 95 -11.65 9.27 12.50
CA GLY A 95 -10.38 9.89 12.18
C GLY A 95 -10.41 11.39 12.36
N ARG A 96 -9.43 12.08 11.76
CA ARG A 96 -9.31 13.55 11.85
C ARG A 96 -10.23 14.24 10.85
N ILE A 97 -10.83 15.36 11.24
CA ILE A 97 -11.69 16.18 10.36
C ILE A 97 -10.92 16.63 9.10
N MET A 98 -9.65 17.02 9.25
CA MET A 98 -8.80 17.42 8.11
C MET A 98 -8.57 16.29 7.09
N GLU A 99 -8.80 15.04 7.48
CA GLU A 99 -8.64 13.87 6.63
C GLU A 99 -9.98 13.21 6.30
N LEU A 100 -11.08 13.98 6.28
CA LEU A 100 -12.44 13.48 6.05
C LEU A 100 -12.53 12.50 4.87
N ASP A 101 -11.96 12.86 3.72
CA ASP A 101 -11.93 12.03 2.51
C ASP A 101 -11.25 10.66 2.74
N LYS A 102 -10.19 10.64 3.55
CA LYS A 102 -9.47 9.40 3.90
C LYS A 102 -10.31 8.57 4.86
N VAL A 103 -10.96 9.19 5.84
CA VAL A 103 -11.84 8.50 6.79
C VAL A 103 -13.02 7.87 6.04
N GLU A 104 -13.61 8.61 5.10
CA GLU A 104 -14.73 8.13 4.27
C GLU A 104 -14.30 6.94 3.40
N THR A 105 -13.17 7.09 2.71
CA THR A 105 -12.61 6.03 1.86
C THR A 105 -12.29 4.78 2.69
N LYS A 106 -11.74 4.95 3.90
CA LYS A 106 -11.48 3.83 4.83
C LYS A 106 -12.77 3.14 5.25
N ALA A 107 -13.81 3.89 5.62
CA ALA A 107 -15.11 3.34 5.97
C ALA A 107 -15.73 2.53 4.80
N LYS A 108 -15.76 3.10 3.60
CA LYS A 108 -16.22 2.41 2.38
C LYS A 108 -15.40 1.16 2.06
N SER A 109 -14.08 1.20 2.27
CA SER A 109 -13.21 0.04 2.05
C SER A 109 -13.42 -1.09 3.06
N ARG A 110 -13.93 -0.79 4.27
CA ARG A 110 -14.34 -1.79 5.26
C ARG A 110 -15.65 -2.47 4.85
N VAL A 111 -16.61 -1.71 4.31
CA VAL A 111 -17.82 -2.30 3.72
C VAL A 111 -17.47 -3.24 2.57
N ALA A 112 -16.55 -2.87 1.68
CA ALA A 112 -16.08 -3.74 0.61
C ALA A 112 -15.50 -5.06 1.14
N ARG A 113 -14.72 -5.01 2.24
CA ARG A 113 -14.22 -6.21 2.93
C ARG A 113 -15.35 -7.09 3.45
N ASP A 114 -16.36 -6.50 4.08
CA ASP A 114 -17.48 -7.24 4.68
C ASP A 114 -18.31 -7.99 3.62
N VAL A 115 -18.32 -7.49 2.37
CA VAL A 115 -18.97 -8.17 1.23
C VAL A 115 -18.03 -9.10 0.45
N GLY A 116 -16.86 -9.43 1.01
CA GLY A 116 -15.92 -10.39 0.44
C GLY A 116 -14.92 -9.82 -0.56
N ILE A 117 -14.76 -8.50 -0.63
CA ILE A 117 -13.75 -7.83 -1.46
C ILE A 117 -12.50 -7.52 -0.62
N GLY A 118 -11.46 -8.31 -0.85
CA GLY A 118 -10.16 -8.15 -0.22
C GLY A 118 -9.77 -9.33 0.67
N THR A 119 -8.47 -9.47 0.87
CA THR A 119 -7.88 -10.56 1.62
C THR A 119 -7.94 -10.32 3.14
N GLU A 120 -7.90 -11.40 3.90
CA GLU A 120 -7.84 -11.51 5.37
C GLU A 120 -6.73 -10.67 6.04
N TYR A 121 -5.89 -9.99 5.24
CA TYR A 121 -4.75 -9.17 5.65
C TYR A 121 -5.06 -7.67 5.75
N ALA A 122 -6.33 -7.29 5.71
CA ALA A 122 -6.78 -5.94 6.00
C ALA A 122 -6.60 -5.67 7.51
N LEU A 123 -5.37 -5.39 7.93
CA LEU A 123 -5.06 -4.89 9.27
C LEU A 123 -6.11 -3.83 9.66
N ASP A 124 -6.93 -4.18 10.64
CA ASP A 124 -7.36 -3.22 11.65
C ASP A 124 -6.11 -2.88 12.44
N MET A 125 -5.25 -2.03 11.86
CA MET A 125 -4.27 -1.34 12.69
C MET A 125 -5.08 -0.57 13.71
N SER A 126 -5.00 -1.06 14.95
CA SER A 126 -5.37 -0.32 16.14
C SER A 126 -4.85 1.10 15.98
N GLU A 127 -5.71 2.06 16.30
CA GLU A 127 -5.51 3.50 16.11
C GLU A 127 -4.21 4.06 16.75
N ASP A 128 -3.49 3.25 17.50
CA ASP A 128 -2.32 3.60 18.30
C ASP A 128 -0.95 3.64 17.57
N GLU A 129 -0.84 3.22 16.30
CA GLU A 129 0.45 3.28 15.58
C GLU A 129 0.60 4.46 14.60
N THR A 130 -0.24 5.50 14.72
CA THR A 130 -0.03 6.78 14.00
C THR A 130 0.74 7.85 14.79
N ASP A 131 1.28 7.53 15.96
CA ASP A 131 2.02 8.48 16.81
C ASP A 131 3.55 8.46 16.58
N ALA A 132 4.00 8.04 15.40
CA ALA A 132 5.33 8.39 14.92
C ALA A 132 5.31 9.87 14.46
N ARG A 133 5.56 10.76 15.45
CA ARG A 133 5.95 12.16 15.32
C ARG A 133 6.24 12.59 13.88
N HIS A 134 5.37 13.42 13.31
CA HIS A 134 5.72 14.22 12.14
C HIS A 134 6.81 15.21 12.55
N ASP A 135 8.07 14.80 12.43
CA ASP A 135 9.15 15.75 12.26
C ASP A 135 8.94 16.46 10.93
N ASP A 136 8.73 17.77 11.03
CA ASP A 136 8.64 18.73 9.93
C ASP A 136 9.82 18.55 8.96
N LYS A 137 9.56 17.92 7.81
CA LYS A 137 10.45 17.99 6.65
C LYS A 137 9.63 18.40 5.43
N PRO A 138 10.07 19.43 4.69
CA PRO A 138 9.33 19.92 3.55
C PRO A 138 9.20 18.83 2.49
N VAL A 139 7.97 18.66 1.99
CA VAL A 139 7.60 17.75 0.91
C VAL A 139 8.37 18.14 -0.36
N GLN A 140 9.48 17.46 -0.64
CA GLN A 140 9.99 17.37 -2.01
C GLN A 140 9.21 16.27 -2.72
N GLN A 141 8.37 16.72 -3.63
CA GLN A 141 7.59 15.91 -4.56
C GLN A 141 8.55 15.23 -5.56
N GLU A 142 9.26 14.19 -5.13
CA GLU A 142 10.08 13.37 -6.01
C GLU A 142 9.23 12.25 -6.64
N ARG A 143 8.96 12.48 -7.93
CA ARG A 143 8.63 11.55 -9.03
C ARG A 143 8.37 10.07 -8.67
N ARG A 144 7.19 9.61 -9.09
CA ARG A 144 6.75 8.21 -9.23
C ARG A 144 7.94 7.25 -9.50
N PRO A 145 8.13 6.18 -8.70
CA PRO A 145 9.03 5.10 -9.11
C PRO A 145 8.43 4.41 -10.34
N LYS A 146 9.22 4.33 -11.42
CA LYS A 146 8.95 3.44 -12.55
C LYS A 146 8.91 2.00 -12.03
N PRO A 147 8.09 1.11 -12.63
CA PRO A 147 8.08 -0.30 -12.28
C PRO A 147 9.50 -0.88 -12.39
N LEU A 148 9.90 -1.63 -11.36
CA LEU A 148 11.17 -2.35 -11.31
C LEU A 148 11.27 -3.26 -12.55
N PRO A 149 12.38 -3.21 -13.33
CA PRO A 149 12.64 -4.24 -14.31
C PRO A 149 12.85 -5.57 -13.59
N GLN A 150 12.16 -6.61 -14.07
CA GLN A 150 12.37 -7.98 -13.65
C GLN A 150 13.84 -8.38 -13.86
N PRO A 151 14.41 -9.24 -13.00
CA PRO A 151 15.80 -9.67 -13.15
C PRO A 151 15.95 -10.46 -14.45
N THR A 152 16.63 -9.88 -15.43
CA THR A 152 17.17 -10.62 -16.57
C THR A 152 18.36 -11.44 -16.08
N ASN A 153 18.33 -12.73 -16.38
CA ASN A 153 19.25 -13.76 -15.92
C ASN A 153 20.65 -13.68 -16.57
N ASP A 154 21.08 -12.48 -16.97
CA ASP A 154 22.42 -12.21 -17.48
C ASP A 154 23.24 -11.67 -16.31
N GLY A 155 24.30 -12.40 -15.93
CA GLY A 155 25.07 -12.23 -14.70
C GLY A 155 25.85 -10.93 -14.52
N SER A 156 25.44 -9.83 -15.16
CA SER A 156 26.01 -8.51 -14.95
C SER A 156 25.33 -7.76 -13.79
N PRO A 157 26.09 -7.02 -12.96
CA PRO A 157 25.53 -6.22 -11.87
C PRO A 157 24.62 -5.12 -12.39
N THR A 158 23.52 -4.87 -11.69
CA THR A 158 22.69 -3.70 -11.99
C THR A 158 23.42 -2.40 -11.62
N GLU A 159 23.24 -1.35 -12.42
CA GLU A 159 23.79 -0.01 -12.12
C GLU A 159 23.37 0.50 -10.73
N GLN A 160 22.17 0.10 -10.28
CA GLN A 160 21.67 0.42 -8.94
C GLN A 160 22.47 -0.26 -7.83
N GLN A 161 22.87 -1.54 -8.00
CA GLN A 161 23.73 -2.22 -7.03
C GLN A 161 25.10 -1.54 -6.95
N MET A 162 25.70 -1.21 -8.09
CA MET A 162 27.01 -0.53 -8.13
C MET A 162 26.96 0.86 -7.49
N SER A 163 25.92 1.66 -7.79
CA SER A 163 25.71 2.97 -7.16
C SER A 163 25.54 2.87 -5.65
N THR A 164 24.87 1.82 -5.17
CA THR A 164 24.63 1.60 -3.74
C THR A 164 25.90 1.16 -3.02
N ILE A 165 26.69 0.26 -3.62
CA ILE A 165 28.00 -0.16 -3.10
C ILE A 165 28.93 1.04 -2.94
N ALA A 166 29.03 1.89 -3.98
CA ALA A 166 29.89 3.08 -3.95
C ALA A 166 29.49 4.07 -2.83
N LYS A 167 28.20 4.21 -2.55
CA LYS A 167 27.70 5.05 -1.45
C LYS A 167 28.06 4.47 -0.07
N LEU A 168 27.93 3.15 0.09
CA LEU A 168 28.28 2.48 1.34
C LEU A 168 29.79 2.53 1.63
N GLN A 169 30.63 2.33 0.62
CA GLN A 169 32.09 2.48 0.74
C GLN A 169 32.48 3.89 1.19
N LYS A 170 31.86 4.92 0.60
CA LYS A 170 32.08 6.32 1.00
C LYS A 170 31.70 6.59 2.46
N GLN A 171 30.63 5.96 2.97
CA GLN A 171 30.20 6.11 4.36
C GLN A 171 31.08 5.34 5.35
N LEU A 172 31.65 4.22 4.92
CA LEU A 172 32.61 3.45 5.71
C LEU A 172 33.99 4.12 5.74
N GLY A 173 34.32 4.95 4.74
CA GLY A 173 35.62 5.59 4.58
C GLY A 173 36.62 4.73 3.81
N GLU A 174 36.14 3.74 3.06
CA GLU A 174 36.95 2.82 2.28
C GLU A 174 37.24 3.38 0.87
N PRO A 175 38.41 3.06 0.27
CA PRO A 175 38.72 3.46 -1.10
C PRO A 175 37.73 2.82 -2.08
N GLN A 176 37.29 3.59 -3.09
CA GLN A 176 36.40 3.08 -4.13
C GLN A 176 37.09 1.91 -4.84
N SER A 177 36.56 0.71 -4.66
CA SER A 177 37.07 -0.47 -5.35
C SER A 177 36.62 -0.43 -6.80
N ASN A 178 37.46 -0.90 -7.73
CA ASN A 178 37.03 -1.04 -9.11
C ASN A 178 36.00 -2.18 -9.19
N LEU A 179 34.75 -1.85 -9.53
CA LEU A 179 33.63 -2.79 -9.61
C LEU A 179 33.50 -3.43 -11.00
N ASP A 180 34.40 -3.08 -11.93
CA ASP A 180 34.41 -3.61 -13.30
C ASP A 180 34.68 -5.12 -13.29
N GLY A 181 33.72 -5.90 -13.82
CA GLY A 181 33.84 -7.35 -14.00
C GLY A 181 33.30 -8.21 -12.85
N LEU A 182 32.71 -7.61 -11.81
CA LEU A 182 31.97 -8.36 -10.78
C LEU A 182 30.68 -8.94 -11.34
N SER A 183 30.25 -10.10 -10.84
CA SER A 183 28.94 -10.64 -11.18
C SER A 183 27.83 -10.02 -10.33
N PHE A 184 26.58 -10.20 -10.76
CA PHE A 184 25.41 -9.79 -9.97
C PHE A 184 25.43 -10.37 -8.54
N GLU A 185 25.85 -11.62 -8.39
CA GLU A 185 25.93 -12.29 -7.08
C GLU A 185 27.02 -11.69 -6.19
N ASP A 186 28.17 -11.36 -6.77
CA ASP A 186 29.27 -10.73 -6.03
C ASP A 186 28.87 -9.33 -5.53
N CYS A 187 28.16 -8.55 -6.35
CA CYS A 187 27.63 -7.26 -5.93
C CYS A 187 26.56 -7.39 -4.85
N ALA A 188 25.71 -8.42 -4.89
CA ALA A 188 24.73 -8.68 -3.85
C ALA A 188 25.38 -9.08 -2.51
N ALA A 189 26.47 -9.86 -2.55
CA ALA A 189 27.26 -10.22 -1.38
C ALA A 189 27.92 -8.99 -0.73
N LEU A 190 28.58 -8.14 -1.55
CA LEU A 190 29.21 -6.91 -1.09
C LEU A 190 28.20 -5.93 -0.46
N LEU A 191 27.00 -5.81 -1.03
CA LEU A 191 25.95 -4.98 -0.46
C LEU A 191 25.55 -5.41 0.95
N ARG A 192 25.43 -6.72 1.18
CA ARG A 192 25.10 -7.27 2.51
C ARG A 192 26.23 -7.01 3.50
N GLU A 193 27.46 -7.26 3.09
CA GLU A 193 28.65 -7.06 3.92
C GLU A 193 28.82 -5.60 4.34
N TYR A 194 28.77 -4.66 3.38
CA TYR A 194 28.91 -3.24 3.68
C TYR A 194 27.75 -2.68 4.50
N SER A 195 26.53 -3.18 4.28
CA SER A 195 25.37 -2.79 5.10
C SER A 195 25.53 -3.25 6.55
N GLN A 196 26.05 -4.46 6.79
CA GLN A 196 26.31 -4.98 8.13
C GLN A 196 27.40 -4.15 8.84
N ARG A 197 28.53 -3.90 8.17
CA ARG A 197 29.62 -3.08 8.75
C ARG A 197 29.17 -1.66 9.09
N LEU A 198 28.32 -1.06 8.26
CA LEU A 198 27.80 0.27 8.55
C LEU A 198 26.87 0.27 9.78
N GLN A 199 26.09 -0.79 9.97
CA GLN A 199 25.26 -0.94 11.18
C GLN A 199 26.13 -1.15 12.43
N GLU A 200 27.22 -1.92 12.34
CA GLU A 200 28.16 -2.11 13.44
C GLU A 200 28.85 -0.79 13.82
N LYS A 201 29.33 -0.03 12.82
CA LYS A 201 29.93 1.30 13.03
C LYS A 201 28.97 2.31 13.67
N ARG A 202 27.66 2.20 13.38
CA ARG A 202 26.62 3.02 14.01
C ARG A 202 26.27 2.58 15.43
N LYS A 203 26.52 1.32 15.79
CA LYS A 203 26.30 0.80 17.15
C LYS A 203 27.50 1.02 18.07
N SER A 204 28.69 1.22 17.51
CA SER A 204 29.93 1.46 18.26
C SER A 204 30.32 2.94 18.39
N ALA A 205 29.58 3.85 17.76
CA ALA A 205 29.69 5.29 17.89
C ALA A 205 28.58 5.83 18.80
#